data_AF-A0A2B7ZCH4-F1
#
_entry.id   AF-A0A2B7ZCH4-F1
#
_cell.length_a   1.000
_cell.length_b   1.000
_cell.length_c   1.000
_cell.angle_alpha   90.00
_cell.angle_beta   90.00
_cell.angle_gamma   90.00
#
_symmetry.space_group_name_H-M   'P 1'
#
loop_
_entity.id
_entity.type
_entity.pdbx_description
1 polymer ?
#
loop_
_entity_poly.entity_id
_entity_poly.type
_entity_poly.pdbx_seq_one_letter_code
_entity_poly.pdbx_strand_id
1 'polypeptide(L)'
;MAYNSDDPELKLEVDLMALDYLLCKAIIAVMEDRIAQRNGEQAQLTHGTKNGDNILGIFDGFMQLFRHNHLSNNNNNNNNNTAYFTTDLKIKLQILTVTNLLCRRYTRGSSSFLPSEETLEAQRKRNKERAERWLRQNEDCRISSRATETPFIGDKSFLERNRRDMYSHMGIPYEDGDDKILVALLDILPEYMSLCAMVPHRDIPDTSWMELPVRFMLHAAIEEVLLQGKTIAEAANEAFAWDYPYKVEGDEGDDEKEHKVQIAQWETVRDSVKASLVSAADEREWEVRVEEILQKSPFIQFEEYVLDWLMALFRFQDTPILVQLEEGKLEGLTLEETAAFMDRVGIQ
;
A
#
# COMPACT_ATOMS: atom_id res chain seq x y z
N MET A 1 47.65 10.39 5.58
CA MET A 1 46.54 11.05 6.31
C MET A 1 45.63 9.93 6.75
N ALA A 2 45.55 9.67 8.06
CA ALA A 2 44.64 8.66 8.57
C ALA A 2 43.22 9.21 8.41
N TYR A 3 42.42 8.58 7.56
CA TYR A 3 40.97 8.79 7.52
C TYR A 3 40.45 8.45 8.91
N ASN A 4 39.85 9.40 9.62
CA ASN A 4 39.10 9.10 10.83
C ASN A 4 37.92 8.22 10.40
N SER A 5 37.97 6.92 10.67
CA SER A 5 36.87 5.99 10.39
C SER A 5 35.65 6.18 11.31
N ASP A 6 35.68 7.22 12.14
CA ASP A 6 34.69 7.53 13.18
C ASP A 6 33.98 8.86 12.92
N ASP A 7 33.88 9.30 11.66
CA ASP A 7 33.01 10.42 11.32
C ASP A 7 31.53 9.98 11.40
N PRO A 8 30.76 10.43 12.40
CA PRO A 8 29.38 9.99 12.59
C PRO A 8 28.45 10.49 11.47
N GLU A 9 28.78 11.61 10.83
CA GLU A 9 27.97 12.18 9.74
C GLU A 9 28.17 11.36 8.46
N LEU A 10 29.42 11.07 8.10
CA LEU A 10 29.74 10.17 6.99
C LEU A 10 29.12 8.78 7.19
N LYS A 11 29.16 8.25 8.42
CA LYS A 11 28.54 6.95 8.72
C LYS A 11 27.02 6.99 8.52
N LEU A 12 26.35 8.06 8.93
CA LEU A 12 24.93 8.25 8.71
C LEU A 12 24.59 8.31 7.21
N GLU A 13 25.36 9.07 6.43
CA GLU A 13 25.18 9.17 4.97
C GLU A 13 25.32 7.81 4.28
N VAL A 14 26.36 7.04 4.63
CA VAL A 14 26.58 5.69 4.08
C VAL A 14 25.44 4.75 4.45
N ASP A 15 25.00 4.78 5.71
CA ASP A 15 23.91 3.93 6.18
C ASP A 15 22.56 4.31 5.51
N LEU A 16 22.33 5.60 5.23
CA LEU A 16 21.15 6.06 4.47
C LEU A 16 21.20 5.60 3.01
N MET A 17 22.35 5.69 2.33
CA MET A 17 22.51 5.21 0.95
C MET A 17 22.28 3.70 0.85
N ALA A 18 22.82 2.93 1.81
CA ALA A 18 22.61 1.49 1.87
C ALA A 18 21.13 1.14 2.14
N LEU A 19 20.47 1.89 3.03
CA LEU A 19 19.05 1.71 3.32
C LEU A 19 18.18 1.96 2.08
N ASP A 20 18.42 3.05 1.35
CA ASP A 20 17.67 3.41 0.15
C ASP A 20 17.84 2.36 -0.96
N TYR A 21 19.08 1.85 -1.15
CA TYR A 21 19.36 0.75 -2.06
C TYR A 21 18.57 -0.52 -1.72
N LEU A 22 18.65 -0.98 -0.46
CA LEU A 22 17.96 -2.19 -0.01
C LEU A 22 16.44 -2.04 -0.13
N LEU A 23 15.92 -0.85 0.14
CA LEU A 23 14.52 -0.52 -0.01
C LEU A 23 14.05 -0.65 -1.46
N CYS A 24 14.79 -0.08 -2.41
CA CYS A 24 14.49 -0.22 -3.84
C CYS A 24 14.50 -1.69 -4.28
N LYS A 25 15.51 -2.47 -3.87
CA LYS A 25 15.57 -3.90 -4.19
C LYS A 25 14.41 -4.67 -3.57
N ALA A 26 14.02 -4.35 -2.34
CA ALA A 26 12.91 -5.00 -1.66
C ALA A 26 11.57 -4.74 -2.35
N ILE A 27 11.29 -3.48 -2.74
CA ILE A 27 10.06 -3.12 -3.45
C ILE A 27 9.94 -3.92 -4.75
N ILE A 28 10.99 -3.90 -5.57
CA ILE A 28 11.03 -4.61 -6.86
C ILE A 28 10.83 -6.11 -6.64
N ALA A 29 11.61 -6.73 -5.74
CA ALA A 29 11.56 -8.18 -5.53
C ALA A 29 10.17 -8.65 -5.04
N VAL A 30 9.51 -7.89 -4.16
CA VAL A 30 8.17 -8.24 -3.66
C VAL A 30 7.10 -8.12 -4.76
N MET A 31 7.20 -7.12 -5.64
CA MET A 31 6.28 -6.97 -6.77
C MET A 31 6.50 -8.06 -7.81
N GLU A 32 7.75 -8.34 -8.18
CA GLU A 32 8.11 -9.38 -9.14
C GLU A 32 7.65 -10.77 -8.65
N ASP A 33 7.84 -11.09 -7.37
CA ASP A 33 7.35 -12.34 -6.78
C ASP A 33 5.82 -12.49 -6.95
N ARG A 34 5.06 -11.39 -6.79
CA ARG A 34 3.60 -11.40 -6.94
C ARG A 34 3.17 -11.48 -8.41
N ILE A 35 3.85 -10.76 -9.30
CA ILE A 35 3.58 -10.81 -10.74
C ILE A 35 3.84 -12.23 -11.28
N ALA A 36 4.97 -12.83 -10.91
CA ALA A 36 5.30 -14.21 -11.27
C ALA A 36 4.27 -15.21 -10.72
N GLN A 37 3.78 -15.00 -9.50
CA GLN A 37 2.70 -15.81 -8.93
C GLN A 37 1.42 -15.73 -9.76
N ARG A 38 0.99 -14.53 -10.14
CA ARG A 38 -0.23 -14.28 -10.94
C ARG A 38 -0.14 -14.92 -12.32
N ASN A 39 1.05 -14.91 -12.93
CA ASN A 39 1.30 -15.52 -14.24
C ASN A 39 1.41 -17.05 -14.19
N GLY A 40 1.33 -17.67 -13.00
CA GLY A 40 1.48 -19.12 -12.83
C GLY A 40 2.92 -19.63 -12.98
N GLU A 41 3.91 -18.74 -13.00
CA GLU A 41 5.33 -19.07 -13.17
C GLU A 41 5.92 -19.75 -11.92
N GLN A 42 5.23 -19.66 -10.79
CA GLN A 42 5.67 -20.19 -9.50
C GLN A 42 5.59 -21.72 -9.37
N ALA A 43 4.82 -22.40 -10.24
CA ALA A 43 4.76 -23.87 -10.26
C ALA A 43 6.12 -24.53 -10.57
N GLN A 44 7.09 -23.77 -11.12
CA GLN A 44 8.44 -24.24 -11.43
C GLN A 44 9.46 -24.00 -10.28
N LEU A 45 9.10 -23.22 -9.25
CA LEU A 45 9.99 -22.79 -8.16
C LEU A 45 9.65 -23.45 -6.81
N THR A 46 9.13 -24.67 -6.84
CA THR A 46 8.59 -25.41 -5.68
C THR A 46 9.57 -25.60 -4.51
N HIS A 47 10.85 -25.21 -4.64
CA HIS A 47 11.86 -25.28 -3.59
C HIS A 47 12.84 -24.09 -3.51
N GLY A 48 12.57 -22.97 -4.18
CA GLY A 48 13.41 -21.76 -4.08
C GLY A 48 12.88 -20.79 -3.02
N THR A 49 13.74 -20.27 -2.13
CA THR A 49 13.39 -19.11 -1.31
C THR A 49 13.00 -17.97 -2.25
N LYS A 50 11.79 -17.42 -2.06
CA LYS A 50 11.29 -16.27 -2.83
C LYS A 50 12.31 -15.14 -2.72
N ASN A 51 12.64 -14.49 -3.85
CA ASN A 51 13.67 -13.46 -3.87
C ASN A 51 13.29 -12.31 -2.92
N GLY A 52 12.00 -11.96 -2.87
CA GLY A 52 11.45 -10.98 -1.95
C GLY A 52 11.65 -11.33 -0.48
N ASP A 53 11.53 -12.60 -0.07
CA ASP A 53 11.76 -13.01 1.33
C ASP A 53 13.22 -12.76 1.75
N ASN A 54 14.16 -13.11 0.86
CA ASN A 54 15.59 -12.93 1.13
C ASN A 54 15.93 -11.45 1.26
N ILE A 55 15.49 -10.62 0.31
CA ILE A 55 15.79 -9.19 0.30
C ILE A 55 15.07 -8.46 1.45
N LEU A 56 13.82 -8.82 1.77
CA LEU A 56 13.12 -8.28 2.95
C LEU A 56 13.83 -8.63 4.25
N GLY A 57 14.36 -9.85 4.37
CA GLY A 57 15.15 -10.25 5.54
C GLY A 57 16.43 -9.42 5.70
N ILE A 58 17.13 -9.14 4.59
CA ILE A 58 18.31 -8.26 4.59
C ILE A 58 17.92 -6.83 4.94
N PHE A 59 16.85 -6.30 4.34
CA PHE A 59 16.34 -4.96 4.62
C PHE A 59 15.93 -4.80 6.08
N ASP A 60 15.15 -5.74 6.65
CA ASP A 60 14.72 -5.65 8.05
C ASP A 60 15.91 -5.74 9.01
N GLY A 61 16.85 -6.65 8.76
CA GLY A 61 18.10 -6.75 9.52
C GLY A 61 18.90 -5.45 9.48
N PHE A 62 19.04 -4.83 8.29
CA PHE A 62 19.73 -3.56 8.13
C PHE A 62 18.97 -2.41 8.80
N MET A 63 17.64 -2.36 8.68
CA MET A 63 16.80 -1.37 9.34
C MET A 63 16.94 -1.45 10.86
N GLN A 64 16.97 -2.65 11.44
CA GLN A 64 17.21 -2.82 12.88
C GLN A 64 18.58 -2.27 13.31
N LEU A 65 19.64 -2.53 12.54
CA LEU A 65 20.97 -1.98 12.78
C LEU A 65 20.99 -0.45 12.64
N PHE A 66 20.34 0.10 11.61
CA PHE A 66 20.21 1.53 11.40
C PHE A 66 19.54 2.20 12.62
N ARG A 67 18.41 1.64 13.07
CA ARG A 67 17.67 2.14 14.25
C ARG A 67 18.54 2.06 15.51
N HIS A 68 19.28 0.97 15.70
CA HIS A 68 20.18 0.83 16.84
C HIS A 68 21.29 1.90 16.84
N ASN A 69 21.93 2.10 15.69
CA ASN A 69 23.07 3.00 15.54
C ASN A 69 22.69 4.49 15.60
N HIS A 70 21.55 4.87 15.02
CA HIS A 70 21.21 6.28 14.76
C HIS A 70 19.97 6.79 15.52
N LEU A 71 19.06 5.92 15.94
CA LEU A 71 17.82 6.33 16.61
C LEU A 71 17.81 5.98 18.11
N SER A 72 18.38 4.84 18.50
CA SER A 72 18.29 4.34 19.88
C SER A 72 19.12 5.15 20.89
N ASN A 73 20.06 5.99 20.42
CA ASN A 73 20.93 6.81 21.27
C ASN A 73 20.39 8.23 21.52
N ASN A 74 19.30 8.64 20.84
CA ASN A 74 18.67 9.95 21.01
C ASN A 74 17.55 9.87 22.06
N ASN A 75 17.93 9.86 23.35
CA ASN A 75 17.04 9.89 24.52
C ASN A 75 16.19 11.17 24.68
N ASN A 76 16.02 11.97 23.64
CA ASN A 76 15.16 13.16 23.69
C ASN A 76 13.75 12.82 23.19
N ASN A 77 12.88 12.54 24.18
CA ASN A 77 11.42 12.60 24.21
C ASN A 77 10.73 13.48 23.14
N ASN A 78 10.78 13.11 21.87
CA ASN A 78 9.87 13.61 20.84
C ASN A 78 9.70 12.56 19.74
N ASN A 79 8.44 12.34 19.35
CA ASN A 79 7.90 11.29 18.46
C ASN A 79 8.45 11.22 17.02
N ASN A 80 9.68 11.65 16.74
CA ASN A 80 10.23 11.77 15.39
C ASN A 80 11.39 10.78 15.15
N ASN A 81 11.13 9.47 15.27
CA ASN A 81 12.05 8.40 14.85
C ASN A 81 12.37 8.41 13.33
N THR A 82 11.89 9.39 12.58
CA THR A 82 12.06 9.54 11.12
C THR A 82 12.67 10.89 10.73
N ALA A 83 13.25 11.63 11.68
CA ALA A 83 13.85 12.94 11.42
C ALA A 83 14.99 12.89 10.38
N TYR A 84 15.73 11.79 10.33
CA TYR A 84 16.84 11.59 9.40
C TYR A 84 16.41 11.14 7.99
N PHE A 85 15.15 10.77 7.80
CA PHE A 85 14.69 10.30 6.49
C PHE A 85 14.24 11.46 5.63
N THR A 86 14.81 11.53 4.43
CA THR A 86 14.35 12.42 3.35
C THR A 86 12.91 12.09 2.98
N THR A 87 12.22 13.03 2.33
CA THR A 87 10.84 12.82 1.86
C THR A 87 10.76 11.63 0.91
N ASP A 88 11.68 11.53 -0.03
CA ASP A 88 11.82 10.42 -0.98
C ASP A 88 11.93 9.06 -0.26
N LEU A 89 12.81 8.94 0.73
CA LEU A 89 12.98 7.70 1.49
C LEU A 89 11.72 7.34 2.27
N LYS A 90 11.01 8.33 2.83
CA LYS A 90 9.71 8.11 3.51
C LYS A 90 8.65 7.60 2.54
N ILE A 91 8.58 8.14 1.32
CA ILE A 91 7.67 7.68 0.29
C ILE A 91 8.01 6.24 -0.11
N LYS A 92 9.26 5.92 -0.41
CA LYS A 92 9.70 4.54 -0.72
C LYS A 92 9.39 3.56 0.42
N LEU A 93 9.56 3.95 1.68
CA LEU A 93 9.20 3.11 2.84
C LEU A 93 7.70 2.83 2.87
N GLN A 94 6.89 3.84 2.56
CA GLN A 94 5.45 3.70 2.50
C GLN A 94 5.01 2.85 1.30
N ILE A 95 5.66 2.98 0.14
CA ILE A 95 5.47 2.10 -1.04
C ILE A 95 5.77 0.66 -0.65
N LEU A 96 6.91 0.38 -0.01
CA LEU A 96 7.25 -0.97 0.45
C LEU A 96 6.19 -1.50 1.42
N THR A 97 5.72 -0.68 2.36
CA THR A 97 4.69 -1.07 3.34
C THR A 97 3.42 -1.53 2.63
N VAL A 98 2.87 -0.70 1.73
CA VAL A 98 1.64 -1.02 0.99
C VAL A 98 1.86 -2.26 0.10
N THR A 99 2.97 -2.30 -0.62
CA THR A 99 3.33 -3.39 -1.55
C THR A 99 3.46 -4.71 -0.81
N ASN A 100 4.16 -4.71 0.32
CA ASN A 100 4.38 -5.90 1.14
C ASN A 100 3.06 -6.45 1.70
N LEU A 101 2.19 -5.58 2.21
CA LEU A 101 0.86 -5.98 2.67
C LEU A 101 0.00 -6.55 1.52
N LEU A 102 -0.03 -5.85 0.37
CA LEU A 102 -0.85 -6.23 -0.78
C LEU A 102 -0.38 -7.54 -1.42
N CYS A 103 0.90 -7.64 -1.75
CA CYS A 103 1.45 -8.79 -2.47
C CYS A 103 1.47 -10.07 -1.62
N ARG A 104 1.63 -9.95 -0.30
CA ARG A 104 1.85 -11.11 0.58
C ARG A 104 0.64 -11.52 1.39
N ARG A 105 -0.48 -10.79 1.33
CA ARG A 105 -1.73 -11.09 2.07
C ARG A 105 -2.27 -12.52 1.89
N TYR A 106 -1.84 -13.22 0.84
CA TYR A 106 -2.21 -14.59 0.51
C TYR A 106 -1.14 -15.64 0.88
N THR A 107 -0.03 -15.24 1.51
CA THR A 107 1.10 -16.14 1.78
C THR A 107 0.78 -17.12 2.90
N ARG A 108 0.93 -18.43 2.64
CA ARG A 108 0.85 -19.47 3.66
C ARG A 108 2.17 -19.61 4.44
N GLY A 109 2.05 -19.91 5.74
CA GLY A 109 3.13 -20.47 6.55
C GLY A 109 4.03 -19.46 7.26
N SER A 110 4.55 -18.44 6.58
CA SER A 110 5.44 -17.45 7.20
C SER A 110 4.89 -16.03 7.06
N SER A 111 4.27 -15.55 8.14
CA SER A 111 3.90 -14.14 8.31
C SER A 111 5.08 -13.30 8.82
N SER A 112 6.34 -13.76 8.69
CA SER A 112 7.51 -13.09 9.29
C SER A 112 7.66 -11.62 8.88
N PHE A 113 7.16 -11.25 7.70
CA PHE A 113 7.20 -9.88 7.19
C PHE A 113 5.81 -9.22 7.17
N LEU A 114 4.78 -9.86 7.70
CA LEU A 114 3.45 -9.28 7.86
C LEU A 114 3.22 -8.91 9.34
N PRO A 115 2.35 -7.94 9.63
CA PRO A 115 2.01 -7.62 11.01
C PRO A 115 1.43 -8.85 11.73
N SER A 116 1.72 -8.98 13.03
CA SER A 116 1.13 -10.03 13.86
C SER A 116 -0.39 -9.87 13.93
N GLU A 117 -1.11 -10.95 14.23
CA GLU A 117 -2.58 -10.90 14.38
C GLU A 117 -3.01 -9.88 15.46
N GLU A 118 -2.26 -9.79 16.57
CA GLU A 118 -2.50 -8.77 17.61
C GLU A 118 -2.32 -7.34 17.06
N THR A 119 -1.30 -7.12 16.22
CA THR A 119 -1.06 -5.82 15.59
C THR A 119 -2.19 -5.46 14.63
N LEU A 120 -2.64 -6.42 13.82
CA LEU A 120 -3.76 -6.23 12.90
C LEU A 120 -5.07 -5.95 13.65
N GLU A 121 -5.35 -6.67 14.74
CA GLU A 121 -6.56 -6.43 15.52
C GLU A 121 -6.55 -5.05 16.19
N ALA A 122 -5.38 -4.63 16.72
CA ALA A 122 -5.22 -3.27 17.23
C ALA A 122 -5.40 -2.22 16.13
N GLN A 123 -4.91 -2.48 14.91
CA GLN A 123 -5.09 -1.62 13.74
C GLN A 123 -6.55 -1.54 13.31
N ARG A 124 -7.26 -2.67 13.19
CA ARG A 124 -8.70 -2.74 12.90
C ARG A 124 -9.52 -1.93 13.88
N LYS A 125 -9.23 -2.07 15.17
CA LYS A 125 -9.89 -1.27 16.21
C LYS A 125 -9.67 0.24 15.99
N ARG A 126 -8.43 0.67 15.74
CA ARG A 126 -8.12 2.09 15.46
C ARG A 126 -8.82 2.59 14.18
N ASN A 127 -8.85 1.77 13.14
CA ASN A 127 -9.50 2.08 11.87
C ASN A 127 -11.00 2.27 12.03
N LYS A 128 -11.64 1.39 12.79
CA LYS A 128 -13.06 1.49 13.13
C LYS A 128 -13.36 2.74 13.95
N GLU A 129 -12.54 3.04 14.96
CA GLU A 129 -12.69 4.26 15.78
C GLU A 129 -12.51 5.54 14.94
N ARG A 130 -11.55 5.55 14.01
CA ARG A 130 -11.34 6.63 13.04
C ARG A 130 -12.56 6.82 12.15
N ALA A 131 -13.07 5.73 11.55
CA ALA A 131 -14.26 5.78 10.69
C ALA A 131 -15.48 6.31 11.45
N GLU A 132 -15.75 5.82 12.66
CA GLU A 132 -16.88 6.30 13.47
C GLU A 132 -16.75 7.78 13.85
N ARG A 133 -15.53 8.27 14.11
CA ARG A 133 -15.31 9.70 14.35
C ARG A 133 -15.66 10.53 13.12
N TRP A 134 -15.22 10.09 11.95
CA TRP A 134 -15.50 10.76 10.68
C TRP A 134 -17.00 10.75 10.36
N LEU A 135 -17.68 9.62 10.55
CA LEU A 135 -19.13 9.50 10.31
C LEU A 135 -19.95 10.41 11.22
N ARG A 136 -19.57 10.60 12.49
CA ARG A 136 -20.24 11.54 13.39
C ARG A 136 -20.13 13.00 12.94
N GLN A 137 -19.07 13.33 12.22
CA GLN A 137 -18.86 14.67 11.65
C GLN A 137 -19.57 14.83 10.31
N ASN A 138 -19.82 13.72 9.61
CA ASN A 138 -20.39 13.65 8.27
C ASN A 138 -21.64 12.75 8.28
N GLU A 139 -22.62 13.08 9.11
CA GLU A 139 -23.79 12.21 9.36
C GLU A 139 -24.59 11.95 8.06
N ASP A 140 -24.63 12.92 7.15
CA ASP A 140 -25.27 12.79 5.83
C ASP A 140 -24.64 11.70 4.96
N CYS A 141 -23.37 11.35 5.22
CA CYS A 141 -22.66 10.28 4.53
C CYS A 141 -22.91 8.90 5.17
N ARG A 142 -23.55 8.81 6.34
CA ARG A 142 -23.74 7.55 7.06
C ARG A 142 -24.86 6.73 6.42
N ILE A 143 -24.53 5.48 6.07
CA ILE A 143 -25.52 4.53 5.58
C ILE A 143 -26.30 4.00 6.78
N SER A 144 -27.61 4.20 6.78
CA SER A 144 -28.48 3.65 7.82
C SER A 144 -28.63 2.14 7.63
N SER A 145 -28.43 1.38 8.71
CA SER A 145 -28.55 -0.09 8.71
C SER A 145 -29.95 -0.59 8.31
N ARG A 146 -30.98 0.27 8.36
CA ARG A 146 -32.33 -0.04 7.87
C ARG A 146 -32.52 0.08 6.35
N ALA A 147 -31.59 0.71 5.64
CA ALA A 147 -31.77 1.11 4.24
C ALA A 147 -31.22 0.10 3.22
N THR A 148 -30.43 -0.88 3.66
CA THR A 148 -29.88 -1.94 2.80
C THR A 148 -30.26 -3.29 3.37
N GLU A 149 -31.15 -4.01 2.69
CA GLU A 149 -31.55 -5.40 2.97
C GLU A 149 -30.42 -6.39 2.66
N THR A 150 -29.18 -6.11 3.09
CA THR A 150 -28.12 -7.13 3.07
C THR A 150 -28.26 -7.97 4.33
N PRO A 151 -28.70 -9.23 4.24
CA PRO A 151 -28.71 -10.10 5.39
C PRO A 151 -27.27 -10.28 5.86
N PHE A 152 -27.06 -10.30 7.18
CA PHE A 152 -25.78 -10.74 7.73
C PHE A 152 -25.50 -12.17 7.22
N ILE A 153 -24.40 -12.34 6.48
CA ILE A 153 -24.06 -13.62 5.86
C ILE A 153 -23.28 -14.46 6.87
N GLY A 154 -24.02 -15.08 7.79
CA GLY A 154 -23.45 -16.04 8.74
C GLY A 154 -23.23 -17.43 8.17
N ASP A 155 -23.61 -17.68 6.92
CA ASP A 155 -23.43 -18.99 6.27
C ASP A 155 -21.96 -19.22 5.92
N LYS A 156 -21.31 -20.06 6.73
CA LYS A 156 -19.91 -20.46 6.51
C LYS A 156 -19.70 -21.08 5.13
N SER A 157 -20.68 -21.81 4.60
CA SER A 157 -20.54 -22.47 3.29
C SER A 157 -20.50 -21.48 2.13
N PHE A 158 -21.22 -20.35 2.27
CA PHE A 158 -21.17 -19.25 1.32
C PHE A 158 -19.83 -18.52 1.38
N LEU A 159 -19.36 -18.17 2.58
CA LEU A 159 -18.07 -17.48 2.74
C LEU A 159 -16.89 -18.33 2.24
N GLU A 160 -16.89 -19.63 2.52
CA GLU A 160 -15.86 -20.55 2.02
C GLU A 160 -15.88 -20.70 0.50
N ARG A 161 -17.07 -20.70 -0.13
CA ARG A 161 -17.19 -20.68 -1.59
C ARG A 161 -16.58 -19.41 -2.18
N ASN A 162 -16.95 -18.24 -1.66
CA ASN A 162 -16.41 -16.96 -2.14
C ASN A 162 -14.89 -16.87 -1.97
N ARG A 163 -14.35 -17.37 -0.86
CA ARG A 163 -12.89 -17.44 -0.65
C ARG A 163 -12.20 -18.30 -1.69
N ARG A 164 -12.73 -19.50 -1.93
CA ARG A 164 -12.21 -20.42 -2.94
C ARG A 164 -12.24 -19.81 -4.33
N ASP A 165 -13.38 -19.23 -4.70
CA ASP A 165 -13.54 -18.59 -6.00
C ASP A 165 -12.56 -17.42 -6.14
N MET A 166 -12.46 -16.56 -5.13
CA MET A 166 -11.51 -15.46 -5.15
C MET A 166 -10.06 -15.95 -5.28
N TYR A 167 -9.64 -16.95 -4.51
CA TYR A 167 -8.27 -17.49 -4.59
C TYR A 167 -7.97 -18.03 -5.99
N SER A 168 -8.92 -18.76 -6.57
CA SER A 168 -8.80 -19.24 -7.95
C SER A 168 -8.63 -18.09 -8.94
N HIS A 169 -9.40 -17.01 -8.81
CA HIS A 169 -9.28 -15.84 -9.68
C HIS A 169 -8.01 -15.04 -9.44
N MET A 170 -7.44 -15.07 -8.23
CA MET A 170 -6.22 -14.33 -7.86
C MET A 170 -4.92 -15.12 -8.12
N GLY A 171 -5.00 -16.30 -8.74
CA GLY A 171 -3.85 -17.17 -9.00
C GLY A 171 -3.23 -17.76 -7.72
N ILE A 172 -4.03 -17.91 -6.66
CA ILE A 172 -3.60 -18.45 -5.37
C ILE A 172 -3.94 -19.94 -5.30
N PRO A 173 -2.98 -20.85 -5.07
CA PRO A 173 -3.25 -22.27 -4.87
C PRO A 173 -4.21 -22.47 -3.68
N TYR A 174 -5.40 -23.03 -3.92
CA TYR A 174 -6.33 -23.41 -2.84
C TYR A 174 -5.98 -24.84 -2.36
N GLU A 175 -5.68 -25.00 -1.07
CA GLU A 175 -5.51 -26.29 -0.40
C GLU A 175 -6.58 -26.39 0.70
N ASP A 176 -7.10 -27.58 0.97
CA ASP A 176 -8.13 -27.74 2.02
C ASP A 176 -7.53 -27.40 3.40
N GLY A 177 -8.00 -26.30 4.03
CA GLY A 177 -7.53 -25.81 5.32
C GLY A 177 -8.22 -24.52 5.81
N ASP A 178 -7.93 -24.08 7.04
CA ASP A 178 -8.39 -22.80 7.63
C ASP A 178 -7.59 -21.62 7.04
N ASP A 179 -7.62 -21.49 5.71
CA ASP A 179 -6.92 -20.46 4.96
C ASP A 179 -7.64 -19.12 5.10
N LYS A 180 -7.49 -18.49 6.26
CA LYS A 180 -7.94 -17.12 6.45
C LYS A 180 -6.95 -16.17 5.80
N ILE A 181 -7.48 -15.28 4.98
CA ILE A 181 -6.76 -14.06 4.60
C ILE A 181 -6.39 -13.34 5.89
N LEU A 182 -5.09 -13.23 6.15
CA LEU A 182 -4.59 -12.58 7.34
C LEU A 182 -4.81 -11.07 7.26
N VAL A 183 -4.55 -10.49 6.08
CA VAL A 183 -4.60 -9.04 5.82
C VAL A 183 -5.69 -8.73 4.79
N ALA A 184 -6.78 -8.12 5.24
CA ALA A 184 -7.86 -7.63 4.38
C ALA A 184 -7.43 -6.36 3.65
N LEU A 185 -8.05 -6.02 2.51
CA LEU A 185 -7.85 -4.74 1.84
C LEU A 185 -8.19 -3.57 2.78
N LEU A 186 -9.18 -3.76 3.65
CA LEU A 186 -9.52 -2.76 4.66
C LEU A 186 -8.40 -2.52 5.68
N ASP A 187 -7.54 -3.52 5.93
CA ASP A 187 -6.34 -3.37 6.75
C ASP A 187 -5.26 -2.56 6.02
N ILE A 188 -5.17 -2.68 4.69
CA ILE A 188 -4.18 -1.99 3.84
C ILE A 188 -4.58 -0.54 3.55
N LEU A 189 -5.89 -0.27 3.46
CA LEU A 189 -6.44 1.02 3.05
C LEU A 189 -5.84 2.22 3.80
N PRO A 190 -5.65 2.22 5.14
CA PRO A 190 -5.00 3.34 5.84
C PRO A 190 -3.56 3.61 5.36
N GLU A 191 -2.78 2.57 5.11
CA GLU A 191 -1.41 2.71 4.63
C GLU A 191 -1.39 3.23 3.19
N TYR A 192 -2.35 2.80 2.37
CA TYR A 192 -2.54 3.31 1.02
C TYR A 192 -2.97 4.79 1.02
N MET A 193 -3.91 5.18 1.88
CA MET A 193 -4.36 6.57 2.02
C MET A 193 -3.24 7.47 2.57
N SER A 194 -2.42 6.95 3.49
CA SER A 194 -1.21 7.62 3.97
C SER A 194 -0.21 7.85 2.83
N LEU A 195 0.01 6.85 1.97
CA LEU A 195 0.85 6.99 0.78
C LEU A 195 0.32 8.09 -0.15
N CYS A 196 -0.98 8.09 -0.44
CA CYS A 196 -1.60 9.14 -1.26
C CYS A 196 -1.34 10.54 -0.68
N ALA A 197 -1.42 10.69 0.64
CA ALA A 197 -1.18 11.96 1.33
C ALA A 197 0.29 12.43 1.30
N MET A 198 1.24 11.53 1.02
CA MET A 198 2.66 11.87 0.93
C MET A 198 3.07 12.33 -0.47
N VAL A 199 2.33 11.95 -1.51
CA VAL A 199 2.67 12.24 -2.91
C VAL A 199 2.05 13.58 -3.32
N PRO A 200 2.85 14.55 -3.80
CA PRO A 200 2.32 15.80 -4.33
C PRO A 200 1.39 15.54 -5.51
N HIS A 201 0.22 16.17 -5.55
CA HIS A 201 -0.76 15.92 -6.62
C HIS A 201 -0.20 16.26 -8.02
N ARG A 202 0.83 17.12 -8.09
CA ARG A 202 1.37 17.66 -9.35
C ARG A 202 2.17 16.60 -10.10
N ASP A 203 2.59 15.57 -9.39
CA ASP A 203 3.42 14.49 -9.89
C ASP A 203 2.60 13.31 -10.43
N ILE A 204 1.28 13.33 -10.25
CA ILE A 204 0.37 12.30 -10.77
C ILE A 204 -0.33 12.83 -12.02
N PRO A 205 0.01 12.33 -13.22
CA PRO A 205 -0.67 12.73 -14.44
C PRO A 205 -2.08 12.14 -14.46
N ASP A 206 -3.10 13.01 -14.62
CA ASP A 206 -4.53 12.69 -14.81
C ASP A 206 -5.39 12.44 -13.55
N THR A 207 -6.72 12.57 -13.67
CA THR A 207 -7.73 12.38 -12.60
C THR A 207 -7.75 10.98 -11.97
N SER A 208 -6.95 10.06 -12.50
CA SER A 208 -6.69 8.72 -11.94
C SER A 208 -6.31 8.76 -10.45
N TRP A 209 -5.69 9.85 -9.99
CA TRP A 209 -5.33 10.04 -8.59
C TRP A 209 -6.54 10.08 -7.64
N MET A 210 -7.71 10.55 -8.08
CA MET A 210 -8.93 10.49 -7.27
C MET A 210 -9.62 9.12 -7.39
N GLU A 211 -9.57 8.53 -8.58
CA GLU A 211 -10.31 7.30 -8.86
C GLU A 211 -9.73 6.08 -8.15
N LEU A 212 -8.40 5.93 -8.13
CA LEU A 212 -7.76 4.73 -7.60
C LEU A 212 -7.99 4.56 -6.09
N PRO A 213 -7.83 5.59 -5.23
CA PRO A 213 -8.16 5.46 -3.80
C PRO A 213 -9.63 5.11 -3.56
N VAL A 214 -10.55 5.72 -4.31
CA VAL A 214 -11.99 5.44 -4.18
C VAL A 214 -12.32 4.01 -4.66
N ARG A 215 -11.68 3.53 -5.73
CA ARG A 215 -11.79 2.12 -6.15
C ARG A 215 -11.20 1.17 -5.10
N PHE A 216 -10.13 1.57 -4.41
CA PHE A 216 -9.59 0.79 -3.29
C PHE A 216 -10.63 0.67 -2.17
N MET A 217 -11.30 1.75 -1.79
CA MET A 217 -12.39 1.73 -0.80
C MET A 217 -13.53 0.80 -1.22
N LEU A 218 -13.91 0.83 -2.51
CA LEU A 218 -14.94 -0.04 -3.05
C LEU A 218 -14.57 -1.53 -2.92
N HIS A 219 -13.37 -1.91 -3.36
CA HIS A 219 -12.91 -3.30 -3.28
C HIS A 219 -12.70 -3.76 -1.84
N ALA A 220 -12.23 -2.87 -0.96
CA ALA A 220 -12.16 -3.15 0.48
C ALA A 220 -13.54 -3.43 1.07
N ALA A 221 -14.55 -2.63 0.73
CA ALA A 221 -15.92 -2.87 1.20
C ALA A 221 -16.51 -4.19 0.67
N ILE A 222 -16.32 -4.47 -0.63
CA ILE A 222 -16.82 -5.71 -1.25
C ILE A 222 -16.13 -6.94 -0.64
N GLU A 223 -14.82 -6.88 -0.40
CA GLU A 223 -14.09 -7.98 0.21
C GLU A 223 -14.59 -8.31 1.62
N GLU A 224 -14.87 -7.30 2.43
CA GLU A 224 -15.42 -7.47 3.76
C GLU A 224 -16.83 -8.11 3.74
N VAL A 225 -17.65 -7.77 2.75
CA VAL A 225 -18.97 -8.38 2.57
C VAL A 225 -18.81 -9.84 2.15
N LEU A 226 -18.02 -10.12 1.11
CA LEU A 226 -17.92 -11.44 0.50
C LEU A 226 -17.15 -12.45 1.35
N LEU A 227 -16.14 -12.02 2.10
CA LEU A 227 -15.20 -12.91 2.79
C LEU A 227 -15.32 -12.89 4.31
N GLN A 228 -15.83 -11.80 4.89
CA GLN A 228 -16.04 -11.65 6.33
C GLN A 228 -17.54 -11.63 6.71
N GLY A 229 -18.44 -11.57 5.74
CA GLY A 229 -19.89 -11.60 5.98
C GLY A 229 -20.45 -10.32 6.62
N LYS A 230 -19.71 -9.21 6.56
CA LYS A 230 -20.21 -7.90 7.02
C LYS A 230 -21.39 -7.46 6.15
N THR A 231 -22.29 -6.65 6.72
CA THR A 231 -23.31 -5.98 5.91
C THR A 231 -22.66 -4.92 5.00
N ILE A 232 -23.30 -4.59 3.87
CA ILE A 232 -22.80 -3.53 2.98
C ILE A 232 -22.69 -2.21 3.74
N ALA A 233 -23.68 -1.88 4.57
CA ALA A 233 -23.67 -0.66 5.36
C ALA A 233 -22.45 -0.59 6.30
N GLU A 234 -22.13 -1.66 7.02
CA GLU A 234 -20.96 -1.72 7.90
C GLU A 234 -19.66 -1.57 7.11
N ALA A 235 -19.48 -2.37 6.05
CA ALA A 235 -18.27 -2.36 5.25
C ALA A 235 -18.04 -1.02 4.54
N ALA A 236 -19.07 -0.46 3.92
CA ALA A 236 -18.97 0.80 3.19
C ALA A 236 -18.85 2.02 4.12
N ASN A 237 -19.49 2.02 5.28
CA ASN A 237 -19.31 3.09 6.27
C ASN A 237 -17.87 3.13 6.78
N GLU A 238 -17.21 1.99 6.95
CA GLU A 238 -15.82 1.95 7.41
C GLU A 238 -14.83 2.33 6.28
N ALA A 239 -15.01 1.73 5.09
CA ALA A 239 -14.10 1.90 3.96
C ALA A 239 -14.14 3.32 3.35
N PHE A 240 -15.31 3.96 3.27
CA PHE A 240 -15.47 5.28 2.63
C PHE A 240 -15.37 6.46 3.60
N ALA A 241 -15.13 6.22 4.89
CA ALA A 241 -15.08 7.29 5.88
C ALA A 241 -13.74 8.04 5.88
N TRP A 242 -13.38 8.66 4.75
CA TRP A 242 -12.12 9.39 4.60
C TRP A 242 -12.34 10.80 4.06
N ASP A 243 -11.56 11.72 4.60
CA ASP A 243 -11.37 13.05 4.04
C ASP A 243 -10.45 12.99 2.82
N TYR A 244 -10.38 14.13 2.12
CA TYR A 244 -9.44 14.35 1.03
C TYR A 244 -7.99 14.08 1.51
N PRO A 245 -7.25 13.13 0.91
CA PRO A 245 -5.97 12.70 1.48
C PRO A 245 -4.79 13.62 1.12
N TYR A 246 -4.87 14.41 0.06
CA TYR A 246 -3.70 15.14 -0.45
C TYR A 246 -3.45 16.44 0.31
N LYS A 247 -2.17 16.71 0.60
CA LYS A 247 -1.75 17.96 1.25
C LYS A 247 -1.71 19.10 0.25
N VAL A 248 -2.16 20.27 0.71
CA VAL A 248 -2.01 21.54 -0.01
C VAL A 248 -0.72 22.18 0.47
N GLU A 249 0.26 22.28 -0.40
CA GLU A 249 1.31 23.28 -0.24
C GLU A 249 0.73 24.59 -0.77
N GLY A 250 0.30 25.48 0.13
CA GLY A 250 -0.28 26.76 -0.23
C GLY A 250 0.75 27.87 -0.14
N ASP A 251 0.96 28.57 -1.26
CA ASP A 251 1.37 29.98 -1.24
C ASP A 251 0.11 30.82 -1.43
N GLU A 252 0.01 31.97 -0.76
CA GLU A 252 -1.26 32.64 -0.51
C GLU A 252 -2.01 33.10 -1.79
N GLY A 253 -3.29 32.73 -1.90
CA GLY A 253 -4.32 33.52 -2.59
C GLY A 253 -5.12 32.81 -3.69
N ASP A 254 -4.47 32.09 -4.61
CA ASP A 254 -5.13 31.41 -5.74
C ASP A 254 -5.37 29.91 -5.44
N ASP A 255 -4.50 29.31 -4.64
CA ASP A 255 -4.50 27.88 -4.28
C ASP A 255 -5.74 27.45 -3.45
N GLU A 256 -6.35 28.37 -2.69
CA GLU A 256 -7.49 28.01 -1.81
C GLU A 256 -8.77 27.68 -2.59
N LYS A 257 -9.00 28.35 -3.73
CA LYS A 257 -10.17 28.08 -4.59
C LYS A 257 -10.01 26.77 -5.33
N GLU A 258 -8.83 26.54 -5.91
CA GLU A 258 -8.52 25.30 -6.62
C GLU A 258 -8.64 24.10 -5.66
N HIS A 259 -8.13 24.22 -4.44
CA HIS A 259 -8.25 23.19 -3.44
C HIS A 259 -9.70 22.86 -3.05
N LYS A 260 -10.57 23.87 -2.88
CA LYS A 260 -12.01 23.62 -2.61
C LYS A 260 -12.68 22.88 -3.76
N VAL A 261 -12.28 23.16 -5.00
CA VAL A 261 -12.77 22.42 -6.17
C VAL A 261 -12.28 20.97 -6.12
N GLN A 262 -11.02 20.72 -5.78
CA GLN A 262 -10.46 19.37 -5.65
C GLN A 262 -11.16 18.55 -4.55
N ILE A 263 -11.42 19.14 -3.37
CA ILE A 263 -12.18 18.49 -2.31
C ILE A 263 -13.58 18.12 -2.79
N ALA A 264 -14.30 19.06 -3.42
CA ALA A 264 -15.65 18.81 -3.90
C ALA A 264 -15.68 17.71 -4.99
N GLN A 265 -14.67 17.66 -5.86
CA GLN A 265 -14.51 16.61 -6.86
C GLN A 265 -14.25 15.25 -6.20
N TRP A 266 -13.35 15.19 -5.21
CA TRP A 266 -13.10 13.98 -4.42
C TRP A 266 -14.37 13.46 -3.76
N GLU A 267 -15.12 14.33 -3.08
CA GLU A 267 -16.39 13.98 -2.45
C GLU A 267 -17.40 13.46 -3.48
N THR A 268 -17.49 14.11 -4.64
CA THR A 268 -18.37 13.67 -5.74
C THR A 268 -18.01 12.27 -6.24
N VAL A 269 -16.71 11.99 -6.49
CA VAL A 269 -16.26 10.67 -6.96
C VAL A 269 -16.48 9.61 -5.89
N ARG A 270 -16.10 9.90 -4.64
CA ARG A 270 -16.28 9.02 -3.48
C ARG A 270 -17.73 8.64 -3.30
N ASP A 271 -18.63 9.62 -3.28
CA ASP A 271 -20.04 9.42 -2.99
C ASP A 271 -20.76 8.76 -4.17
N SER A 272 -20.37 9.08 -5.41
CA SER A 272 -20.87 8.39 -6.61
C SER A 272 -20.50 6.90 -6.60
N VAL A 273 -19.24 6.56 -6.29
CA VAL A 273 -18.81 5.15 -6.21
C VAL A 273 -19.47 4.44 -5.03
N LYS A 274 -19.56 5.09 -3.87
CA LYS A 274 -20.28 4.55 -2.71
C LYS A 274 -21.75 4.28 -3.04
N ALA A 275 -22.41 5.18 -3.74
CA ALA A 275 -23.80 5.01 -4.18
C ALA A 275 -23.97 3.81 -5.11
N SER A 276 -22.99 3.51 -5.96
CA SER A 276 -23.05 2.31 -6.83
C SER A 276 -23.17 1.00 -6.05
N LEU A 277 -22.59 0.94 -4.84
CA LEU A 277 -22.66 -0.22 -3.95
C LEU A 277 -23.93 -0.22 -3.06
N VAL A 278 -24.44 0.96 -2.69
CA VAL A 278 -25.39 1.11 -1.58
C VAL A 278 -26.79 1.59 -2.00
N SER A 279 -26.94 2.15 -3.21
CA SER A 279 -28.15 2.89 -3.61
C SER A 279 -29.45 2.18 -3.22
N ALA A 280 -30.28 2.87 -2.43
CA ALA A 280 -31.61 2.42 -2.02
C ALA A 280 -32.67 2.62 -3.11
N ALA A 281 -32.35 3.41 -4.15
CA ALA A 281 -33.19 3.55 -5.35
C ALA A 281 -33.01 2.37 -6.31
N ASP A 282 -32.04 1.50 -6.04
CA ASP A 282 -31.82 0.29 -6.80
C ASP A 282 -32.59 -0.86 -6.15
N GLU A 283 -33.67 -1.30 -6.81
CA GLU A 283 -34.49 -2.43 -6.36
C GLU A 283 -33.77 -3.78 -6.50
N ARG A 284 -32.57 -3.81 -7.10
CA ARG A 284 -31.80 -5.04 -7.29
C ARG A 284 -31.23 -5.56 -5.97
N GLU A 285 -31.23 -6.89 -5.86
CA GLU A 285 -30.53 -7.61 -4.81
C GLU A 285 -29.04 -7.19 -4.79
N TRP A 286 -28.49 -7.09 -3.59
CA TRP A 286 -27.12 -6.63 -3.40
C TRP A 286 -26.08 -7.53 -4.07
N GLU A 287 -26.36 -8.83 -4.18
CA GLU A 287 -25.51 -9.82 -4.85
C GLU A 287 -25.32 -9.46 -6.33
N VAL A 288 -26.42 -9.12 -7.02
CA VAL A 288 -26.40 -8.72 -8.43
C VAL A 288 -25.55 -7.46 -8.63
N ARG A 289 -25.66 -6.48 -7.72
CA ARG A 289 -24.84 -5.26 -7.78
C ARG A 289 -23.35 -5.55 -7.62
N VAL A 290 -22.99 -6.35 -6.62
CA VAL A 290 -21.60 -6.76 -6.38
C VAL A 290 -21.07 -7.55 -7.57
N GLU A 291 -21.86 -8.45 -8.14
CA GLU A 291 -21.50 -9.21 -9.33
C GLU A 291 -21.25 -8.30 -10.53
N GLU A 292 -22.14 -7.35 -10.84
CA GLU A 292 -21.95 -6.39 -11.94
C GLU A 292 -20.68 -5.54 -11.76
N ILE A 293 -20.36 -5.15 -10.52
CA ILE A 293 -19.13 -4.41 -10.21
C ILE A 293 -17.91 -5.29 -10.49
N LEU A 294 -17.90 -6.53 -9.98
CA LEU A 294 -16.79 -7.46 -10.15
C LEU A 294 -16.65 -7.98 -11.57
N GLN A 295 -17.71 -8.00 -12.38
CA GLN A 295 -17.63 -8.30 -13.81
C GLN A 295 -16.91 -7.18 -14.58
N LYS A 296 -17.09 -5.91 -14.17
CA LYS A 296 -16.43 -4.75 -14.79
C LYS A 296 -15.01 -4.51 -14.27
N SER A 297 -14.79 -4.82 -12.99
CA SER A 297 -13.51 -4.65 -12.30
C SER A 297 -13.30 -5.81 -11.33
N PRO A 298 -12.86 -6.99 -11.81
CA PRO A 298 -12.49 -8.11 -10.95
C PRO A 298 -11.33 -7.74 -10.00
N PHE A 299 -11.25 -8.41 -8.84
CA PHE A 299 -10.16 -8.22 -7.89
C PHE A 299 -8.77 -8.35 -8.52
N ILE A 300 -8.60 -9.29 -9.44
CA ILE A 300 -7.32 -9.53 -10.13
C ILE A 300 -6.89 -8.31 -10.95
N GLN A 301 -7.82 -7.65 -11.65
CA GLN A 301 -7.55 -6.44 -12.43
C GLN A 301 -7.34 -5.23 -11.52
N PHE A 302 -8.12 -5.12 -10.45
CA PHE A 302 -7.93 -4.07 -9.45
C PHE A 302 -6.55 -4.14 -8.80
N GLU A 303 -6.08 -5.32 -8.40
CA GLU A 303 -4.73 -5.51 -7.86
C GLU A 303 -3.66 -5.11 -8.90
N GLU A 304 -3.86 -5.48 -10.17
CA GLU A 304 -3.01 -5.05 -11.29
C GLU A 304 -2.89 -3.53 -11.38
N TYR A 305 -4.02 -2.81 -11.36
CA TYR A 305 -4.02 -1.36 -11.37
C TYR A 305 -3.30 -0.73 -10.18
N VAL A 306 -3.44 -1.30 -8.97
CA VAL A 306 -2.75 -0.81 -7.78
C VAL A 306 -1.24 -1.06 -7.91
N LEU A 307 -0.82 -2.22 -8.39
CA LEU A 307 0.60 -2.54 -8.60
C LEU A 307 1.24 -1.65 -9.67
N ASP A 308 0.55 -1.42 -10.79
CA ASP A 308 1.03 -0.52 -11.84
C ASP A 308 1.20 0.91 -11.32
N TRP A 309 0.25 1.39 -10.51
CA TRP A 309 0.36 2.70 -9.87
C TRP A 309 1.50 2.76 -8.86
N LEU A 310 1.68 1.74 -8.01
CA LEU A 310 2.81 1.69 -7.07
C LEU A 310 4.16 1.66 -7.80
N MET A 311 4.25 0.95 -8.93
CA MET A 311 5.44 0.92 -9.79
C MET A 311 5.69 2.25 -10.47
N ALA A 312 4.64 2.91 -10.99
CA ALA A 312 4.77 4.23 -11.59
C ALA A 312 5.24 5.25 -10.57
N LEU A 313 4.65 5.23 -9.37
CA LEU A 313 5.04 6.09 -8.26
C LEU A 313 6.48 5.82 -7.82
N PHE A 314 6.88 4.56 -7.70
CA PHE A 314 8.25 4.16 -7.37
C PHE A 314 9.26 4.64 -8.41
N ARG A 315 8.94 4.54 -9.71
CA ARG A 315 9.80 5.03 -10.80
C ARG A 315 9.89 6.55 -10.87
N PHE A 316 8.94 7.26 -10.28
CA PHE A 316 8.98 8.71 -10.15
C PHE A 316 9.92 9.18 -9.04
N GLN A 317 10.24 8.30 -8.08
CA GLN A 317 11.19 8.60 -7.01
C GLN A 317 12.64 8.59 -7.53
N ASP A 318 13.54 9.26 -6.80
CA ASP A 318 14.95 9.35 -7.19
C ASP A 318 15.59 7.96 -7.17
N THR A 319 16.35 7.63 -8.22
CA THR A 319 17.05 6.33 -8.27
C THR A 319 18.22 6.38 -7.28
N PRO A 320 18.35 5.44 -6.32
CA PRO A 320 19.44 5.48 -5.35
C PRO A 320 20.81 5.42 -6.02
N ILE A 321 21.79 6.16 -5.48
CA ILE A 321 23.16 6.21 -6.01
C ILE A 321 23.77 4.82 -6.17
N LEU A 322 23.52 3.90 -5.24
CA LEU A 322 24.07 2.55 -5.33
C LEU A 322 23.43 1.71 -6.46
N VAL A 323 22.16 1.96 -6.80
CA VAL A 323 21.51 1.34 -7.97
C VAL A 323 22.08 1.91 -9.25
N GLN A 324 22.23 3.24 -9.31
CA GLN A 324 22.87 3.95 -10.41
C GLN A 324 24.28 3.40 -10.72
N LEU A 325 25.09 3.20 -9.68
CA LEU A 325 26.43 2.61 -9.81
C LEU A 325 26.39 1.16 -10.30
N GLU A 326 25.46 0.33 -9.81
CA GLU A 326 25.27 -1.04 -10.29
C GLU A 326 24.90 -1.09 -11.78
N GLU A 327 24.14 -0.10 -12.26
CA GLU A 327 23.76 0.06 -13.67
C GLU A 327 24.84 0.73 -14.54
N GLY A 328 25.96 1.15 -13.94
CA GLY A 328 27.06 1.83 -14.62
C GLY A 328 26.69 3.23 -15.12
N LYS A 329 25.72 3.90 -14.49
CA LYS A 329 25.23 5.23 -14.87
C LYS A 329 25.04 6.09 -13.63
N LEU A 330 25.84 7.14 -13.46
CA LEU A 330 25.63 8.11 -12.38
C LEU A 330 24.99 9.38 -12.93
N GLU A 331 23.91 9.82 -12.32
CA GLU A 331 23.22 11.04 -12.67
C GLU A 331 24.18 12.25 -12.54
N GLY A 332 24.13 13.14 -13.55
CA GLY A 332 25.04 14.28 -13.64
C GLY A 332 26.42 13.96 -14.25
N LEU A 333 26.74 12.69 -14.54
CA LEU A 333 27.96 12.29 -15.25
C LEU A 333 27.64 11.64 -16.60
N THR A 334 28.55 11.77 -17.56
CA THR A 334 28.55 10.96 -18.78
C THR A 334 28.92 9.50 -18.47
N LEU A 335 28.66 8.58 -19.41
CA LEU A 335 29.07 7.17 -19.28
C LEU A 335 30.59 7.03 -19.11
N GLU A 336 31.36 7.86 -19.82
CA GLU A 336 32.82 7.87 -19.75
C GLU A 336 33.31 8.36 -18.38
N GLU A 337 32.70 9.43 -17.85
CA GLU A 337 33.00 9.95 -16.53
C GLU A 337 32.57 8.99 -15.41
N THR A 338 31.44 8.30 -15.58
CA THR A 338 30.97 7.28 -14.64
C THR A 338 31.94 6.09 -14.62
N ALA A 339 32.38 5.59 -15.79
CA ALA A 339 33.37 4.53 -15.88
C ALA A 339 34.72 4.92 -15.24
N ALA A 340 35.18 6.15 -15.52
CA ALA A 340 36.40 6.67 -14.89
C ALA A 340 36.26 6.84 -13.37
N PHE A 341 35.07 7.22 -12.90
CA PHE A 341 34.76 7.30 -11.47
C PHE A 341 34.79 5.91 -10.82
N MET A 342 34.10 4.92 -11.40
CA MET A 342 34.04 3.54 -10.91
C MET A 342 35.43 2.91 -10.83
N ASP A 343 36.26 3.05 -11.87
CA ASP A 343 37.65 2.57 -11.88
C ASP A 343 38.47 3.21 -10.75
N ARG A 344 38.29 4.53 -10.52
CA ARG A 344 38.98 5.25 -9.44
C ARG A 344 38.57 4.79 -8.04
N VAL A 345 37.31 4.39 -7.84
CA VAL A 345 36.81 3.90 -6.55
C VAL A 345 36.90 2.37 -6.40
N GLY A 346 37.45 1.67 -7.40
CA GLY A 346 37.68 0.23 -7.36
C GLY A 346 36.41 -0.63 -7.57
N ILE A 347 35.39 -0.06 -8.22
CA ILE A 347 34.18 -0.78 -8.65
C ILE A 347 34.41 -1.14 -10.13
N GLN A 348 34.43 -2.45 -10.45
CA GLN A 348 34.68 -2.96 -11.82
C GLN A 348 33.41 -3.45 -12.50
#